data_AF-A0A9R0JIF0-F1
#
_entry.id   AF-A0A9R0JIF0-F1
#
_cell.length_a   1.000
_cell.length_b   1.000
_cell.length_c   1.000
_cell.angle_alpha   90.00
_cell.angle_beta   90.00
_cell.angle_gamma   90.00
#
_symmetry.space_group_name_H-M   'P 1'
#
loop_
_entity.id
_entity.type
_entity.pdbx_description
1 polymer ?
#
loop_
_entity_poly.entity_id
_entity_poly.type
_entity_poly.pdbx_seq_one_letter_code
_entity_poly.pdbx_strand_id
1 'polypeptide(L)'
;MDGQQHPIKGGWKSAIFIIFVEMAERFAYYGIAGNLMMCLNKKMGQSTANAAKNVNSWNAVSSLALFIGAFFADSYLGRFKTTLVSSSLFLIGLILLTISTTSKIPENVSTPLFFWALYITALGEGGHKPCVQTFAADQFDENTLEPRKAKSSFFNWWFLGISVGATSGVLIVVYVEENVSWTLGFSIATVAVGLALAVFVVGSSTYRKERPVGSPFTSVAQVMVAATRKRHIIETTRKTLP
;
A
#
# COMPACT_ATOMS: atom_id res chain seq x y z
N MET A 1 -45.96 -2.04 -6.78
CA MET A 1 -44.76 -1.35 -7.31
C MET A 1 -43.79 -1.28 -6.16
N ASP A 2 -43.00 -2.33 -5.98
CA ASP A 2 -42.17 -2.51 -4.81
C ASP A 2 -40.94 -1.61 -4.89
N GLY A 3 -40.87 -0.65 -3.96
CA GLY A 3 -39.70 0.14 -3.71
C GLY A 3 -38.57 -0.74 -3.17
N GLN A 4 -37.70 -1.21 -4.06
CA GLN A 4 -36.41 -1.76 -3.66
C GLN A 4 -35.53 -0.59 -3.20
N GLN A 5 -35.60 -0.23 -1.91
CA GLN A 5 -34.59 0.57 -1.25
C GLN A 5 -33.28 -0.20 -1.30
N HIS A 6 -32.42 0.10 -2.27
CA HIS A 6 -31.05 -0.40 -2.25
C HIS A 6 -30.39 0.08 -0.94
N PRO A 7 -29.72 -0.81 -0.18
CA PRO A 7 -29.05 -0.41 1.04
C PRO A 7 -28.02 0.69 0.71
N ILE A 8 -28.07 1.80 1.44
CA ILE A 8 -27.14 2.92 1.27
C ILE A 8 -25.73 2.38 1.58
N LYS A 9 -24.90 2.25 0.54
CA LYS A 9 -23.49 1.82 0.65
C LYS A 9 -22.60 3.03 0.87
N GLY A 10 -21.53 2.85 1.64
CA GLY A 10 -20.58 3.91 1.98
C GLY A 10 -20.89 4.59 3.32
N GLY A 11 -20.37 5.80 3.49
CA GLY A 11 -20.47 6.60 4.71
C GLY A 11 -19.46 6.21 5.80
N TRP A 12 -19.66 6.78 6.99
CA TRP A 12 -18.73 6.67 8.12
C TRP A 12 -18.46 5.24 8.58
N LYS A 13 -19.47 4.37 8.59
CA LYS A 13 -19.31 2.96 8.97
C LYS A 13 -18.27 2.26 8.10
N SER A 14 -18.33 2.51 6.79
CA SER A 14 -17.36 1.99 5.82
C SER A 14 -15.99 2.66 5.98
N ALA A 15 -15.96 3.98 6.14
CA ALA A 15 -14.73 4.73 6.29
C ALA A 15 -13.91 4.30 7.53
N ILE A 16 -14.57 4.01 8.65
CA ILE A 16 -13.89 3.55 9.89
C ILE A 16 -13.15 2.23 9.68
N PHE A 17 -13.75 1.27 8.96
CA PHE A 17 -13.06 0.01 8.65
C PHE A 17 -11.82 0.26 7.78
N ILE A 18 -11.91 1.18 6.81
CA ILE A 18 -10.78 1.49 5.93
C ILE A 18 -9.69 2.26 6.69
N ILE A 19 -10.04 3.17 7.59
CA ILE A 19 -9.10 3.86 8.49
C ILE A 19 -8.36 2.86 9.38
N PHE A 20 -9.04 1.84 9.91
CA PHE A 20 -8.40 0.84 10.76
C PHE A 20 -7.36 0.02 10.00
N VAL A 21 -7.64 -0.31 8.73
CA VAL A 21 -6.69 -0.98 7.85
C VAL A 21 -5.48 -0.11 7.58
N GLU A 22 -5.70 1.16 7.21
CA GLU A 22 -4.61 2.11 7.00
C GLU A 22 -3.77 2.25 8.28
N MET A 23 -4.40 2.37 9.45
CA MET A 23 -3.70 2.47 10.72
C MET A 23 -2.81 1.25 10.99
N ALA A 24 -3.32 0.03 10.76
CA ALA A 24 -2.57 -1.20 10.96
C ALA A 24 -1.43 -1.38 9.95
N GLU A 25 -1.64 -0.99 8.68
CA GLU A 25 -0.58 -0.94 7.68
C GLU A 25 0.51 0.07 8.06
N ARG A 26 0.14 1.29 8.49
CA ARG A 26 1.12 2.27 8.99
C ARG A 26 1.90 1.75 10.19
N PHE A 27 1.22 1.11 11.13
CA PHE A 27 1.84 0.47 12.29
C PHE A 27 2.92 -0.53 11.88
N ALA A 28 2.60 -1.45 10.97
CA ALA A 28 3.55 -2.45 10.48
C ALA A 28 4.66 -1.85 9.61
N TYR A 29 4.33 -0.94 8.69
CA TYR A 29 5.29 -0.28 7.81
C TYR A 29 6.34 0.49 8.59
N TYR A 30 5.92 1.32 9.55
CA TYR A 30 6.86 2.10 10.36
C TYR A 30 7.61 1.23 11.38
N GLY A 31 7.05 0.10 11.81
CA GLY A 31 7.79 -0.93 12.55
C GLY A 31 8.98 -1.46 11.75
N ILE A 32 8.75 -1.89 10.50
CA ILE A 32 9.82 -2.34 9.60
C ILE A 32 10.79 -1.19 9.30
N ALA A 33 10.28 -0.08 8.75
CA ALA A 33 11.09 1.01 8.25
C ALA A 33 11.94 1.67 9.36
N GLY A 34 11.39 1.77 10.56
CA GLY A 34 12.05 2.40 11.71
C GLY A 34 13.31 1.67 12.17
N ASN A 35 13.39 0.35 11.94
CA ASN A 35 14.48 -0.47 12.46
C ASN A 35 15.21 -1.32 11.43
N LEU A 36 14.82 -1.22 10.15
CA LEU A 36 15.36 -2.07 9.07
C LEU A 36 16.89 -2.00 8.98
N MET A 37 17.48 -0.80 9.14
CA MET A 37 18.92 -0.63 9.11
C MET A 37 19.61 -1.41 10.23
N MET A 38 19.06 -1.39 11.43
CA MET A 38 19.59 -2.11 12.58
C MET A 38 19.40 -3.62 12.44
N CYS A 39 18.26 -4.06 11.87
CA CYS A 39 18.04 -5.47 11.51
C CYS A 39 19.12 -5.95 10.53
N LEU A 40 19.39 -5.21 9.45
CA LEU A 40 20.40 -5.58 8.46
C LEU A 40 21.82 -5.61 9.06
N ASN A 41 22.15 -4.66 9.93
CA ASN A 41 23.47 -4.62 10.57
C ASN A 41 23.64 -5.72 11.62
N LYS A 42 22.71 -5.81 12.59
CA LYS A 42 22.85 -6.69 13.76
C LYS A 42 22.41 -8.13 13.49
N LYS A 43 21.30 -8.34 12.76
CA LYS A 43 20.75 -9.68 12.51
C LYS A 43 21.34 -10.32 11.26
N MET A 44 21.55 -9.54 10.19
CA MET A 44 22.08 -10.04 8.92
C MET A 44 23.59 -9.81 8.74
N GLY A 45 24.27 -9.24 9.75
CA GLY A 45 25.72 -9.04 9.75
C GLY A 45 26.25 -8.13 8.64
N GLN A 46 25.40 -7.29 8.02
CA GLN A 46 25.85 -6.40 6.95
C GLN A 46 26.67 -5.23 7.49
N SER A 47 27.60 -4.73 6.69
CA SER A 47 28.23 -3.45 6.96
C SER A 47 27.20 -2.32 6.85
N THR A 48 27.41 -1.24 7.61
CA THR A 48 26.53 -0.07 7.59
C THR A 48 26.30 0.48 6.18
N ALA A 49 27.34 0.46 5.33
CA ALA A 49 27.23 0.89 3.93
C ALA A 49 26.31 -0.01 3.10
N ASN A 50 26.42 -1.33 3.26
CA ASN A 50 25.56 -2.29 2.54
C ASN A 50 24.12 -2.25 3.05
N ALA A 51 23.92 -2.14 4.37
CA ALA A 51 22.61 -1.99 4.96
C ALA A 51 21.90 -0.72 4.47
N ALA A 52 22.59 0.44 4.48
CA ALA A 52 22.04 1.69 3.98
C ALA A 52 21.65 1.60 2.49
N LYS A 53 22.49 0.95 1.67
CA LYS A 53 22.17 0.68 0.25
C LYS A 53 20.89 -0.14 0.10
N ASN A 54 20.71 -1.18 0.92
CA ASN A 54 19.53 -2.05 0.87
C ASN A 54 18.27 -1.34 1.37
N VAL A 55 18.36 -0.54 2.44
CA VAL A 55 17.25 0.32 2.91
C VAL A 55 16.83 1.31 1.82
N ASN A 56 17.78 1.97 1.19
CA ASN A 56 17.49 2.91 0.09
C ASN A 56 16.88 2.20 -1.12
N SER A 57 17.35 1.00 -1.45
CA SER A 57 16.78 0.17 -2.51
C SER A 57 15.33 -0.22 -2.21
N TRP A 58 15.04 -0.62 -0.97
CA TRP A 58 13.69 -0.94 -0.52
C TRP A 58 12.74 0.26 -0.61
N ASN A 59 13.18 1.44 -0.19
CA ASN A 59 12.42 2.69 -0.33
C ASN A 59 12.17 3.06 -1.80
N ALA A 60 13.17 2.88 -2.67
CA ALA A 60 13.04 3.15 -4.10
C ALA A 60 12.02 2.19 -4.76
N VAL A 61 12.09 0.89 -4.46
CA VAL A 61 11.13 -0.10 -4.96
C VAL A 61 9.72 0.20 -4.47
N SER A 62 9.56 0.52 -3.18
CA SER A 62 8.25 0.89 -2.61
C SER A 62 7.65 2.11 -3.30
N SER A 63 8.48 3.10 -3.63
CA SER A 63 8.05 4.32 -4.33
C SER A 63 7.66 4.05 -5.79
N LEU A 64 8.39 3.19 -6.49
CA LEU A 64 8.04 2.79 -7.86
C LEU A 64 6.76 1.93 -7.89
N ALA A 65 6.60 1.05 -6.91
CA ALA A 65 5.42 0.20 -6.75
C ALA A 65 4.13 1.03 -6.57
N LEU A 66 4.22 2.27 -6.05
CA LEU A 66 3.11 3.22 -5.99
C LEU A 66 2.48 3.47 -7.37
N PHE A 67 3.30 3.78 -8.36
CA PHE A 67 2.84 4.08 -9.71
C PHE A 67 2.22 2.86 -10.38
N ILE A 68 2.84 1.69 -10.17
CA ILE A 68 2.35 0.42 -10.71
C ILE A 68 1.00 0.08 -10.07
N GLY A 69 0.89 0.16 -8.75
CA GLY A 69 -0.35 -0.12 -8.01
C GLY A 69 -1.49 0.81 -8.41
N ALA A 70 -1.22 2.11 -8.52
CA ALA A 70 -2.20 3.10 -9.00
C ALA A 70 -2.67 2.78 -10.43
N PHE A 71 -1.75 2.46 -11.34
CA PHE A 71 -2.09 2.06 -12.71
C PHE A 71 -3.02 0.84 -12.75
N PHE A 72 -2.75 -0.19 -11.93
CA PHE A 72 -3.60 -1.38 -11.84
C PHE A 72 -4.99 -1.10 -11.24
N ALA A 73 -5.06 -0.24 -10.22
CA ALA A 73 -6.33 0.18 -9.64
C ALA A 73 -7.21 0.94 -10.63
N ASP A 74 -6.62 1.87 -11.38
CA ASP A 74 -7.38 2.72 -12.29
C ASP A 74 -7.73 2.01 -13.61
N SER A 75 -6.89 1.08 -14.10
CA SER A 75 -7.05 0.44 -15.41
C SER A 75 -7.77 -0.90 -15.40
N TYR A 76 -7.61 -1.73 -14.36
CA TYR A 76 -8.01 -3.16 -14.43
C TYR A 76 -8.86 -3.61 -13.25
N LEU A 77 -8.34 -3.47 -12.03
CA LEU A 77 -8.87 -4.16 -10.85
C LEU A 77 -9.93 -3.33 -10.11
N GLY A 78 -9.82 -2.00 -10.17
CA GLY A 78 -10.59 -1.10 -9.33
C GLY A 78 -9.97 -0.96 -7.93
N ARG A 79 -10.19 0.18 -7.28
CA ARG A 79 -9.53 0.57 -6.02
C ARG A 79 -9.73 -0.44 -4.89
N PHE A 80 -10.93 -1.00 -4.74
CA PHE A 80 -11.22 -2.03 -3.73
C PHE A 80 -10.37 -3.30 -3.91
N LYS A 81 -10.35 -3.86 -5.13
CA LYS A 81 -9.63 -5.12 -5.39
C LYS A 81 -8.12 -4.92 -5.32
N THR A 82 -7.61 -3.79 -5.83
CA THR A 82 -6.19 -3.48 -5.70
C THR A 82 -5.79 -3.34 -4.24
N THR A 83 -6.55 -2.60 -3.42
CA THR A 83 -6.30 -2.49 -1.97
C THR A 83 -6.26 -3.87 -1.30
N LEU A 84 -7.23 -4.74 -1.61
CA LEU A 84 -7.28 -6.09 -1.05
C LEU A 84 -6.06 -6.95 -1.45
N VAL A 85 -5.70 -6.94 -2.73
CA VAL A 85 -4.54 -7.71 -3.24
C VAL A 85 -3.24 -7.17 -2.65
N SER A 86 -3.09 -5.85 -2.62
CA SER A 86 -1.91 -5.17 -2.07
C SER A 86 -1.71 -5.44 -0.58
N SER A 87 -2.75 -5.33 0.25
CA SER A 87 -2.65 -5.68 1.67
C SER A 87 -2.44 -7.18 1.90
N SER A 88 -2.98 -8.03 1.02
CA SER A 88 -2.70 -9.48 1.10
C SER A 88 -1.23 -9.77 0.77
N LEU A 89 -0.66 -9.11 -0.24
CA LEU A 89 0.77 -9.19 -0.55
C LEU A 89 1.63 -8.66 0.60
N PHE A 90 1.24 -7.54 1.19
CA PHE A 90 1.93 -6.98 2.35
C PHE A 90 1.93 -7.95 3.53
N LEU A 91 0.78 -8.56 3.84
CA LEU A 91 0.65 -9.59 4.87
C LEU A 91 1.51 -10.82 4.57
N ILE A 92 1.54 -11.31 3.33
CA ILE A 92 2.42 -12.41 2.92
C ILE A 92 3.89 -12.03 3.16
N GLY A 93 4.30 -10.83 2.78
CA GLY A 93 5.64 -10.33 3.04
C GLY A 93 5.98 -10.31 4.54
N LEU A 94 5.05 -9.86 5.39
CA LEU A 94 5.21 -9.85 6.85
C LEU A 94 5.33 -11.28 7.45
N ILE A 95 4.52 -12.22 6.97
CA ILE A 95 4.61 -13.63 7.37
C ILE A 95 5.99 -14.19 6.99
N LEU A 96 6.46 -13.94 5.77
CA LEU A 96 7.76 -14.40 5.30
C LEU A 96 8.92 -13.73 6.07
N LEU A 97 8.80 -12.44 6.42
CA LEU A 97 9.77 -11.75 7.28
C LEU A 97 9.83 -12.41 8.66
N THR A 98 8.67 -12.71 9.26
CA THR A 98 8.59 -13.40 10.55
C THR A 98 9.24 -14.78 10.50
N ILE A 99 8.96 -15.57 9.46
CA ILE A 99 9.59 -16.89 9.25
C ILE A 99 11.10 -16.75 9.07
N SER A 100 11.55 -15.79 8.24
CA SER A 100 12.97 -15.59 7.94
C SER A 100 13.79 -15.25 9.19
N THR A 101 13.21 -14.55 10.17
CA THR A 101 13.94 -14.16 11.39
C THR A 101 13.96 -15.23 12.47
N THR A 102 13.16 -16.29 12.31
CA THR A 102 13.05 -17.38 13.29
C THR A 102 14.36 -18.15 13.40
N SER A 103 14.83 -18.41 14.63
CA SER A 103 16.08 -19.13 14.90
C SER A 103 16.13 -20.59 14.41
N LYS A 104 15.01 -21.12 13.90
CA LYS A 104 14.90 -22.49 13.38
C LYS A 104 15.33 -22.62 11.92
N ILE A 105 15.43 -21.51 11.19
CA ILE A 105 15.77 -21.51 9.76
C ILE A 105 17.28 -21.32 9.60
N PRO A 106 17.96 -22.19 8.83
CA PRO A 106 19.37 -22.02 8.49
C PRO A 106 19.67 -20.66 7.84
N GLU A 107 20.81 -20.05 8.19
CA GLU A 107 21.18 -18.69 7.77
C GLU A 107 21.24 -18.51 6.24
N ASN A 108 21.71 -19.54 5.54
CA ASN A 108 21.77 -19.60 4.07
C ASN A 108 20.39 -19.53 3.39
N VAL A 109 19.33 -19.92 4.11
CA VAL A 109 17.94 -19.84 3.63
C VAL A 109 17.25 -18.58 4.19
N SER A 110 17.52 -18.24 5.44
CA SER A 110 16.95 -17.08 6.13
C SER A 110 17.26 -15.76 5.40
N THR A 111 18.51 -15.56 5.00
CA THR A 111 18.96 -14.31 4.35
C THR A 111 18.24 -14.04 3.02
N PRO A 112 18.26 -14.94 2.02
CA PRO A 112 17.54 -14.70 0.76
C PRO A 112 16.03 -14.59 0.99
N LEU A 113 15.47 -15.40 1.90
CA LEU A 113 14.05 -15.33 2.23
C LEU A 113 13.67 -13.96 2.82
N PHE A 114 14.51 -13.39 3.68
CA PHE A 114 14.31 -12.05 4.24
C PHE A 114 14.25 -10.98 3.15
N PHE A 115 15.17 -11.00 2.18
CA PHE A 115 15.16 -10.04 1.08
C PHE A 115 13.95 -10.21 0.15
N TRP A 116 13.57 -11.45 -0.17
CA TRP A 116 12.34 -11.73 -0.90
C TRP A 116 11.12 -11.17 -0.19
N ALA A 117 11.02 -11.44 1.12
CA ALA A 117 9.94 -10.95 1.95
C ALA A 117 9.91 -9.42 2.01
N LEU A 118 11.08 -8.79 2.16
CA LEU A 118 11.24 -7.33 2.20
C LEU A 118 10.80 -6.66 0.90
N TYR A 119 11.11 -7.24 -0.26
CA TYR A 119 10.61 -6.70 -1.53
C TYR A 119 9.14 -6.98 -1.76
N ILE A 120 8.59 -8.10 -1.26
CA ILE A 120 7.14 -8.36 -1.28
C ILE A 120 6.41 -7.31 -0.43
N THR A 121 6.91 -6.95 0.75
CA THR A 121 6.31 -5.87 1.55
C THR A 121 6.39 -4.52 0.85
N ALA A 122 7.49 -4.21 0.14
CA ALA A 122 7.58 -3.00 -0.69
C ALA A 122 6.47 -2.94 -1.76
N LEU A 123 6.23 -4.06 -2.44
CA LEU A 123 5.20 -4.16 -3.48
C LEU A 123 3.78 -4.05 -2.91
N GLY A 124 3.52 -4.70 -1.78
CA GLY A 124 2.23 -4.64 -1.08
C GLY A 124 1.90 -3.21 -0.64
N GLU A 125 2.83 -2.57 0.06
CA GLU A 125 2.69 -1.19 0.56
C GLU A 125 2.52 -0.18 -0.58
N GLY A 126 3.30 -0.31 -1.65
CA GLY A 126 3.21 0.57 -2.82
C GLY A 126 1.83 0.54 -3.47
N GLY A 127 1.22 -0.64 -3.61
CA GLY A 127 -0.14 -0.72 -4.14
C GLY A 127 -1.24 -0.33 -3.16
N HIS A 128 -1.01 -0.44 -1.86
CA HIS A 128 -1.97 -0.08 -0.82
C HIS A 128 -2.21 1.43 -0.75
N LYS A 129 -1.14 2.22 -0.56
CA LYS A 129 -1.18 3.69 -0.30
C LYS A 129 -2.11 4.51 -1.22
N PRO A 130 -1.97 4.44 -2.55
CA PRO A 130 -2.72 5.33 -3.43
C PRO A 130 -4.18 4.88 -3.57
N CYS A 131 -4.42 3.58 -3.41
CA CYS A 131 -5.72 2.95 -3.63
C CYS A 131 -6.62 3.06 -2.40
N VAL A 132 -6.06 2.86 -1.21
CA VAL A 132 -6.84 2.85 0.04
C VAL A 132 -7.37 4.24 0.39
N GLN A 133 -6.56 5.29 0.21
CA GLN A 133 -6.98 6.66 0.51
C GLN A 133 -8.07 7.13 -0.45
N THR A 134 -7.91 6.85 -1.75
CA THR A 134 -8.91 7.19 -2.76
C THR A 134 -10.19 6.39 -2.55
N PHE A 135 -10.08 5.09 -2.25
CA PHE A 135 -11.21 4.24 -1.91
C PHE A 135 -11.96 4.69 -0.65
N ALA A 136 -11.24 5.15 0.38
CA ALA A 136 -11.83 5.68 1.60
C ALA A 136 -12.58 6.99 1.34
N ALA A 137 -12.00 7.88 0.52
CA ALA A 137 -12.65 9.11 0.10
C ALA A 137 -13.93 8.83 -0.71
N ASP A 138 -13.93 7.81 -1.58
CA ASP A 138 -15.09 7.39 -2.37
C ASP A 138 -16.28 6.90 -1.53
N GLN A 139 -16.08 6.64 -0.23
CA GLN A 139 -17.19 6.28 0.67
C GLN A 139 -18.12 7.47 0.95
N PHE A 140 -17.70 8.71 0.71
CA PHE A 140 -18.50 9.91 0.92
C PHE A 140 -18.93 10.49 -0.43
N ASP A 141 -20.24 10.58 -0.67
CA ASP A 141 -20.79 11.07 -1.93
C ASP A 141 -20.72 12.61 -2.00
N GLU A 142 -20.21 13.15 -3.11
CA GLU A 142 -20.06 14.60 -3.33
C GLU A 142 -21.40 15.29 -3.61
N ASN A 143 -22.44 14.51 -3.96
CA ASN A 143 -23.76 15.01 -4.35
C ASN A 143 -24.76 15.14 -3.17
N THR A 144 -24.36 14.80 -1.95
CA THR A 144 -25.19 14.93 -0.73
C THR A 144 -25.06 16.32 -0.09
N LEU A 145 -26.15 16.82 0.51
CA LEU A 145 -26.32 18.20 1.01
C LEU A 145 -25.36 18.68 2.12
N GLU A 146 -24.64 17.80 2.83
CA GLU A 146 -23.57 18.16 3.78
C GLU A 146 -22.17 17.60 3.40
N PRO A 147 -21.58 17.98 2.25
CA PRO A 147 -20.44 17.26 1.68
C PRO A 147 -19.08 17.70 2.26
N ARG A 148 -18.92 18.96 2.69
CA ARG A 148 -17.60 19.50 3.08
C ARG A 148 -17.19 19.17 4.52
N LYS A 149 -18.10 19.28 5.49
CA LYS A 149 -17.79 19.05 6.91
C LYS A 149 -17.50 17.58 7.19
N ALA A 150 -18.31 16.66 6.65
CA ALA A 150 -18.09 15.22 6.79
C ALA A 150 -16.77 14.79 6.14
N LYS A 151 -16.45 15.28 4.93
CA LYS A 151 -15.19 14.99 4.23
C LYS A 151 -13.97 15.55 4.95
N SER A 152 -14.05 16.78 5.49
CA SER A 152 -12.98 17.36 6.31
C SER A 152 -12.76 16.59 7.60
N SER A 153 -13.83 16.22 8.31
CA SER A 153 -13.73 15.39 9.51
C SER A 153 -13.13 14.01 9.19
N PHE A 154 -13.52 13.41 8.06
CA PHE A 154 -12.93 12.15 7.60
C PHE A 154 -11.41 12.26 7.42
N PHE A 155 -10.93 13.30 6.72
CA PHE A 155 -9.49 13.49 6.55
C PHE A 155 -8.77 13.75 7.88
N ASN A 156 -9.39 14.47 8.82
CA ASN A 156 -8.82 14.64 10.16
C ASN A 156 -8.63 13.29 10.87
N TRP A 157 -9.65 12.42 10.85
CA TRP A 157 -9.58 11.07 11.42
C TRP A 157 -8.61 10.16 10.67
N TRP A 158 -8.52 10.29 9.35
CA TRP A 158 -7.57 9.58 8.50
C TRP A 158 -6.13 9.91 8.89
N PHE A 159 -5.77 11.20 8.95
CA PHE A 159 -4.44 11.63 9.35
C PHE A 159 -4.12 11.27 10.79
N LEU A 160 -5.10 11.38 11.70
CA LEU A 160 -4.93 10.91 13.08
C LEU A 160 -4.61 9.41 13.12
N GLY A 161 -5.34 8.59 12.36
CA GLY A 161 -5.08 7.15 12.24
C GLY A 161 -3.67 6.85 11.72
N ILE A 162 -3.23 7.57 10.67
CA ILE A 162 -1.87 7.45 10.15
C ILE A 162 -0.82 7.78 11.22
N SER A 163 -0.98 8.90 11.92
CA SER A 163 -0.04 9.34 12.95
C SER A 163 0.00 8.36 14.13
N VAL A 164 -1.17 7.92 14.62
CA VAL A 164 -1.25 6.94 15.71
C VAL A 164 -0.61 5.62 15.30
N GLY A 165 -0.93 5.11 14.11
CA GLY A 165 -0.33 3.90 13.56
C GLY A 165 1.19 4.01 13.45
N ALA A 166 1.69 5.08 12.82
CA ALA A 166 3.13 5.32 12.65
C ALA A 166 3.86 5.42 14.00
N THR A 167 3.37 6.24 14.93
CA THR A 167 4.00 6.44 16.24
C THR A 167 3.97 5.16 17.07
N SER A 168 2.84 4.45 17.11
CA SER A 168 2.75 3.18 17.84
C SER A 168 3.61 2.08 17.20
N GLY A 169 3.77 2.07 15.88
CA GLY A 169 4.67 1.16 15.17
C GLY A 169 6.13 1.36 15.60
N VAL A 170 6.60 2.61 15.59
CA VAL A 170 7.94 2.95 16.06
C VAL A 170 8.10 2.67 17.56
N LEU A 171 7.12 2.98 18.39
CA LEU A 171 7.27 2.80 19.84
C LEU A 171 7.20 1.34 20.28
N ILE A 172 6.27 0.55 19.72
CA ILE A 172 6.00 -0.81 20.18
C ILE A 172 6.85 -1.81 19.40
N VAL A 173 6.80 -1.77 18.06
CA VAL A 173 7.44 -2.80 17.23
C VAL A 173 8.96 -2.69 17.34
N VAL A 174 9.52 -1.51 17.13
CA VAL A 174 10.98 -1.30 17.19
C VAL A 174 11.52 -1.63 18.59
N TYR A 175 10.80 -1.25 19.65
CA TYR A 175 11.17 -1.62 21.01
C TYR A 175 11.24 -3.13 21.21
N VAL A 176 10.23 -3.88 20.75
CA VAL A 176 10.19 -5.34 20.84
C VAL A 176 11.30 -5.98 20.01
N GLU A 177 11.58 -5.45 18.81
CA GLU A 177 12.63 -5.94 17.92
C GLU A 177 14.03 -5.80 18.54
N GLU A 178 14.31 -4.65 19.17
CA GLU A 178 15.62 -4.38 19.76
C GLU A 178 15.84 -5.04 21.12
N ASN A 179 14.79 -5.13 21.96
CA ASN A 179 14.92 -5.57 23.35
C ASN A 179 14.46 -7.01 23.60
N VAL A 180 13.60 -7.57 22.75
CA VAL A 180 13.02 -8.91 22.97
C VAL A 180 13.42 -9.86 21.85
N SER A 181 12.91 -9.67 20.63
CA SER A 181 13.34 -10.41 19.44
C SER A 181 12.76 -9.84 18.15
N TRP A 182 13.52 -9.96 17.06
CA TRP A 182 13.07 -9.65 15.70
C TRP A 182 11.82 -10.43 15.29
N THR A 183 11.75 -11.73 15.62
CA THR A 183 10.61 -12.58 15.25
C THR A 183 9.33 -12.11 15.95
N LEU A 184 9.40 -11.74 17.23
CA LEU A 184 8.22 -11.22 17.93
C LEU A 184 7.77 -9.88 17.36
N GLY A 185 8.70 -8.96 17.07
CA GLY A 185 8.37 -7.67 16.45
C GLY A 185 7.60 -7.82 15.14
N PHE A 186 8.16 -8.59 14.20
CA PHE A 186 7.48 -8.86 12.93
C PHE A 186 6.17 -9.66 13.10
N SER A 187 6.08 -10.54 14.09
CA SER A 187 4.83 -11.27 14.37
C SER A 187 3.70 -10.36 14.86
N ILE A 188 4.00 -9.35 15.70
CA ILE A 188 3.02 -8.38 16.18
C ILE A 188 2.48 -7.57 15.00
N ALA A 189 3.36 -7.09 14.12
CA ALA A 189 2.98 -6.41 12.88
C ALA A 189 2.12 -7.31 11.97
N THR A 190 2.49 -8.58 11.83
CA THR A 190 1.74 -9.58 11.03
C THR A 190 0.33 -9.78 11.56
N VAL A 191 0.16 -9.97 12.88
CA VAL A 191 -1.15 -10.17 13.51
C VAL A 191 -2.00 -8.91 13.38
N ALA A 192 -1.42 -7.72 13.60
CA ALA A 192 -2.15 -6.45 13.47
C ALA A 192 -2.73 -6.27 12.05
N VAL A 193 -1.89 -6.45 11.02
CA VAL A 193 -2.32 -6.37 9.61
C VAL A 193 -3.31 -7.47 9.26
N GLY A 194 -3.09 -8.71 9.73
CA GLY A 194 -4.01 -9.83 9.48
C GLY A 194 -5.41 -9.60 10.05
N LEU A 195 -5.49 -9.09 11.29
CA LEU A 195 -6.76 -8.73 11.92
C LEU A 195 -7.44 -7.57 11.19
N ALA A 196 -6.69 -6.53 10.82
CA ALA A 196 -7.25 -5.39 10.09
C ALA A 196 -7.75 -5.79 8.70
N LEU A 197 -7.01 -6.65 7.98
CA LEU A 197 -7.44 -7.19 6.69
C LEU A 197 -8.69 -8.07 6.83
N ALA A 198 -8.82 -8.85 7.90
CA ALA A 198 -10.04 -9.60 8.19
C ALA A 198 -11.25 -8.65 8.40
N VAL A 199 -11.07 -7.59 9.19
CA VAL A 199 -12.09 -6.54 9.37
C VAL A 199 -12.45 -5.88 8.04
N PHE A 200 -11.45 -5.60 7.19
CA PHE A 200 -11.67 -5.03 5.86
C PHE A 200 -12.58 -5.92 5.00
N VAL A 201 -12.30 -7.22 4.98
CA VAL A 201 -13.05 -8.21 4.18
C VAL A 201 -14.46 -8.39 4.73
N VAL A 202 -14.64 -8.43 6.05
CA VAL A 202 -15.97 -8.48 6.69
C VAL A 202 -16.79 -7.23 6.35
N GLY A 203 -16.16 -6.05 6.32
CA GLY A 203 -16.79 -4.79 5.89
C GLY A 203 -17.10 -4.70 4.39
N SER A 204 -16.69 -5.67 3.57
CA SER A 204 -16.76 -5.58 2.11
C SER A 204 -18.17 -5.43 1.53
N SER A 205 -19.21 -5.78 2.28
CA SER A 205 -20.61 -5.62 1.90
C SER A 205 -21.14 -4.19 2.10
N THR A 206 -20.53 -3.41 3.00
CA THR A 206 -20.93 -2.03 3.30
C THR A 206 -20.27 -1.01 2.39
N TYR A 207 -19.17 -1.37 1.73
CA TYR A 207 -18.41 -0.44 0.91
C TYR A 207 -19.11 -0.05 -0.40
N ARG A 208 -18.99 1.23 -0.75
CA ARG A 208 -19.25 1.73 -2.10
C ARG A 208 -18.04 1.41 -2.98
N LYS A 209 -18.26 0.62 -4.03
CA LYS A 209 -17.20 0.14 -4.93
C LYS A 209 -17.40 0.77 -6.30
N GLU A 210 -16.60 1.81 -6.58
CA GLU A 210 -16.62 2.48 -7.89
C GLU A 210 -15.98 1.61 -8.98
N ARG A 211 -16.44 1.79 -10.23
CA ARG A 211 -15.85 1.12 -11.39
C ARG A 211 -14.52 1.78 -11.77
N PRO A 212 -13.55 1.05 -12.34
CA PRO A 212 -12.32 1.65 -12.85
C PRO A 212 -12.65 2.71 -13.92
N VAL A 213 -12.11 3.92 -13.77
CA VAL A 213 -12.38 5.07 -14.66
C VAL A 213 -11.39 5.11 -15.83
N GLY A 214 -10.37 4.23 -15.83
CA GLY A 214 -9.24 4.23 -16.77
C GLY A 214 -8.05 5.03 -16.23
N SER A 215 -6.82 4.64 -16.58
CA SER A 215 -5.63 5.33 -16.08
C SER A 215 -5.23 6.55 -16.93
N PRO A 216 -4.98 7.71 -16.30
CA PRO A 216 -4.41 8.88 -16.98
C PRO A 216 -3.06 8.61 -17.66
N PHE A 217 -2.28 7.64 -17.16
CA PHE A 217 -1.01 7.24 -17.77
C PHE A 217 -1.21 6.71 -19.20
N THR A 218 -2.31 6.00 -19.44
CA THR A 218 -2.66 5.49 -20.78
C THR A 218 -2.94 6.66 -21.73
N SER A 219 -3.64 7.70 -21.26
CA SER A 219 -3.90 8.90 -22.05
C SER A 219 -2.62 9.66 -22.39
N VAL A 220 -1.71 9.83 -21.42
CA VAL A 220 -0.42 10.48 -21.66
C VAL A 220 0.44 9.67 -22.65
N ALA A 221 0.50 8.34 -22.50
CA ALA A 221 1.21 7.46 -23.42
C ALA A 221 0.64 7.54 -24.84
N GLN A 222 -0.69 7.54 -24.98
CA GLN A 222 -1.37 7.71 -26.27
C GLN A 222 -1.02 9.06 -26.92
N VAL A 223 -0.98 10.15 -26.15
CA VAL A 223 -0.59 11.47 -26.66
C VAL A 223 0.88 11.50 -27.08
N MET A 224 1.79 10.88 -26.31
CA MET A 224 3.20 10.79 -26.69
C MET A 224 3.40 9.98 -27.98
N VAL A 225 2.75 8.82 -28.09
CA VAL A 225 2.80 7.96 -29.30
C VAL A 225 2.18 8.67 -30.50
N ALA A 226 1.05 9.36 -30.32
CA ALA A 226 0.44 10.14 -31.38
C ALA A 226 1.35 11.30 -31.84
N ALA A 227 2.01 11.98 -30.91
CA ALA A 227 2.93 13.08 -31.21
C ALA A 227 4.19 12.62 -31.95
N THR A 228 4.80 11.50 -31.56
CA THR A 228 5.97 10.93 -32.25
C THR A 228 5.60 10.41 -33.64
N ARG A 229 4.47 9.71 -33.77
CA ARG A 229 3.96 9.25 -35.07
C ARG A 229 3.68 10.43 -36.01
N LYS A 230 3.09 11.52 -35.50
CA LYS A 230 2.79 12.72 -36.30
C LYS A 230 4.05 13.48 -36.70
N ARG A 231 5.09 13.52 -35.86
CA ARG A 231 6.42 14.06 -36.24
C ARG A 231 7.05 13.28 -37.39
N HIS A 232 7.02 11.95 -37.34
CA HIS A 232 7.61 11.11 -38.37
C HIS A 232 6.91 11.25 -39.74
N ILE A 233 5.59 11.45 -39.74
CA ILE A 233 4.82 11.74 -40.95
C ILE A 233 5.21 13.11 -41.53
N ILE A 234 5.28 14.16 -40.71
CA ILE A 234 5.68 15.52 -41.17
C ILE A 234 7.08 15.51 -41.78
N GLU A 235 8.02 14.76 -41.19
CA GLU A 235 9.39 14.66 -41.68
C GLU A 235 9.48 13.88 -43.01
N THR A 236 8.62 12.87 -43.19
CA THR A 236 8.52 12.12 -44.45
C THR A 236 7.90 12.99 -45.55
N THR A 237 6.81 13.70 -45.25
CA THR A 237 6.14 14.60 -46.21
C THR A 237 7.03 15.77 -46.64
N ARG A 238 7.86 16.32 -45.73
CA ARG A 238 8.84 17.39 -46.05
C ARG A 238 9.94 16.92 -47.01
N LYS A 239 10.32 15.64 -47.00
CA LYS A 239 11.36 15.07 -47.88
C LYS A 239 10.84 14.68 -49.27
N THR A 240 9.51 14.61 -49.46
CA THR A 240 8.86 14.21 -50.73
C THR A 240 8.24 15.38 -51.49
N LEU A 241 8.34 16.61 -50.97
CA LEU A 241 7.96 17.83 -51.70
C LEU A 241 9.15 18.28 -52.58
N PRO A 242 8.95 18.50 -53.89
CA PRO A 242 10.00 18.95 -54.82
C PRO A 242 10.50 20.37 -54.52
#